data_AF-A0A943RYF2-F1
#
_entry.id   AF-A0A943RYF2-F1
#
_cell.length_a   1.000
_cell.length_b   1.000
_cell.length_c   1.000
_cell.angle_alpha   90.00
_cell.angle_beta   90.00
_cell.angle_gamma   90.00
#
_symmetry.space_group_name_H-M   'P 1'
#
loop_
_entity.id
_entity.type
_entity.pdbx_description
1 polymer ?
#
loop_
_entity_poly.entity_id
_entity_poly.type
_entity_poly.pdbx_seq_one_letter_code
_entity_poly.pdbx_strand_id
1 'polypeptide(L)'
;MSRTGKDLAGQRFGKLTVSGFAGYGENGRQRISLWECRCDCGRSCTVPGSLLQNGRRKSCGCIRYSAKEMAGIRFGRLTVIGEDPNNQTTLQKVICRCDCGQEKSIATRDLKNGRVTSCGCDRIRSGKETDLWERLFDERLEEKRILFQKGDFSGIRTLADWVYIWLRDVLPNVVKETTMRMYAETMGHHILGPLGGKEFAEITEPVIGEWVKELQNAAVPGTQTGRMTEGTVRNTLSVLSGCIRDAQKYGLIDRNPCIESAWTLKSRNVGEEQGWLNEEQIKKLEPLLASYQDEEGYPIGLGFQLVLYAGITLSEAAALRWKDVDFEGETLSLQYFVAVKREQNGADEERSYCLEKMSGRKCRKIPVPGFLIRYLREIQKQYKGNPEEFVLCKSEQEPVRMDRMRAALTRRANACGIEKVTPRMLRDTYAMRAVQEGATSDMIAELMGFASSQQVIRRYMPKTVTDKRELIKKMFKEA
;
A
#
# COMPACT_ATOMS: atom_id res chain seq x y z
N MET A 1 -51.72 -27.14 14.69
CA MET A 1 -50.67 -27.00 13.66
C MET A 1 -49.36 -26.63 14.36
N SER A 2 -48.31 -27.42 14.13
CA SER A 2 -47.05 -27.41 14.87
C SER A 2 -46.30 -26.08 14.74
N ARG A 3 -45.82 -25.53 15.86
CA ARG A 3 -44.80 -24.48 15.84
C ARG A 3 -43.51 -25.11 15.32
N THR A 4 -43.24 -24.97 14.03
CA THR A 4 -41.99 -25.30 13.38
C THR A 4 -40.84 -24.56 14.06
N GLY A 5 -40.15 -25.23 14.97
CA GLY A 5 -38.89 -24.75 15.51
C GLY A 5 -37.89 -24.61 14.36
N LYS A 6 -37.30 -23.41 14.22
CA LYS A 6 -36.31 -23.12 13.20
C LYS A 6 -35.12 -24.09 13.35
N ASP A 7 -34.83 -24.86 12.31
CA ASP A 7 -33.66 -25.74 12.29
C ASP A 7 -32.39 -24.89 12.31
N LEU A 8 -31.48 -25.22 13.22
CA LEU A 8 -30.21 -24.52 13.42
C LEU A 8 -29.01 -25.32 12.88
N ALA A 9 -29.22 -26.53 12.35
CA ALA A 9 -28.15 -27.36 11.81
C ALA A 9 -27.34 -26.62 10.73
N GLY A 10 -26.01 -26.72 10.80
CA GLY A 10 -25.08 -26.06 9.87
C GLY A 10 -24.87 -24.56 10.09
N GLN A 11 -25.66 -23.90 10.95
CA GLN A 11 -25.50 -22.47 11.23
C GLN A 11 -24.34 -22.20 12.19
N ARG A 12 -23.67 -21.07 12.00
CA ARG A 12 -22.52 -20.64 12.80
C ARG A 12 -22.89 -19.47 13.72
N PHE A 13 -22.61 -19.64 15.02
CA PHE A 13 -22.85 -18.66 16.08
C PHE A 13 -21.53 -18.34 16.79
N GLY A 14 -20.84 -17.31 16.32
CA GLY A 14 -19.48 -16.99 16.78
C GLY A 14 -18.49 -18.11 16.40
N LYS A 15 -17.92 -18.79 17.41
CA LYS A 15 -17.00 -19.92 17.24
C LYS A 15 -17.67 -21.28 17.23
N LEU A 16 -19.00 -21.34 17.41
CA LEU A 16 -19.77 -22.58 17.43
C LEU A 16 -20.43 -22.81 16.06
N THR A 17 -20.25 -23.99 15.51
CA THR A 17 -20.99 -24.48 14.34
C THR A 17 -21.91 -25.59 14.80
N VAL A 18 -23.22 -25.45 14.56
CA VAL A 18 -24.22 -26.44 14.99
C VAL A 18 -24.09 -27.70 14.13
N SER A 19 -23.76 -28.83 14.75
CA SER A 19 -23.62 -30.12 14.07
C SER A 19 -24.94 -30.87 13.94
N GLY A 20 -25.88 -30.69 14.87
CA GLY A 20 -27.18 -31.35 14.79
C GLY A 20 -28.08 -31.10 16.00
N PHE A 21 -29.32 -31.55 15.89
CA PHE A 21 -30.30 -31.49 16.96
C PHE A 21 -30.01 -32.58 18.02
N ALA A 22 -29.88 -32.17 19.28
CA ALA A 22 -29.45 -33.04 20.38
C ALA A 22 -30.63 -33.50 21.28
N GLY A 23 -31.86 -33.28 20.83
CA GLY A 23 -33.06 -33.57 21.62
C GLY A 23 -33.60 -32.37 22.38
N TYR A 24 -34.51 -32.63 23.30
CA TYR A 24 -35.14 -31.61 24.13
C TYR A 24 -34.68 -31.77 25.58
N GLY A 25 -34.33 -30.64 26.20
CA GLY A 25 -34.07 -30.55 27.64
C GLY A 25 -35.20 -29.85 28.38
N GLU A 26 -35.09 -29.81 29.69
CA GLU A 26 -36.03 -29.09 30.57
C GLU A 26 -35.32 -27.89 31.20
N ASN A 27 -36.00 -26.75 31.21
CA ASN A 27 -35.58 -25.58 31.99
C ASN A 27 -36.80 -25.08 32.77
N GLY A 28 -36.91 -25.53 34.03
CA GLY A 28 -38.14 -25.38 34.81
C GLY A 28 -39.30 -26.18 34.19
N ARG A 29 -40.46 -25.52 33.98
CA ARG A 29 -41.66 -26.16 33.37
C ARG A 29 -41.67 -26.10 31.82
N GLN A 30 -40.62 -25.60 31.18
CA GLN A 30 -40.58 -25.41 29.73
C GLN A 30 -39.60 -26.37 29.05
N ARG A 31 -40.08 -26.98 27.95
CA ARG A 31 -39.28 -27.83 27.06
C ARG A 31 -38.44 -26.97 26.12
N ILE A 32 -37.12 -27.13 26.15
CA ILE A 32 -36.16 -26.37 25.34
C ILE A 32 -35.46 -27.28 24.31
N SER A 33 -35.24 -26.77 23.10
CA SER A 33 -34.47 -27.47 22.08
C SER A 33 -32.97 -27.36 22.37
N LEU A 34 -32.28 -28.51 22.44
CA LEU A 34 -30.85 -28.60 22.63
C LEU A 34 -30.17 -28.94 21.30
N TRP A 35 -29.01 -28.33 21.07
CA TRP A 35 -28.26 -28.45 19.82
C TRP A 35 -26.81 -28.81 20.13
N GLU A 36 -26.29 -29.82 19.41
CA GLU A 36 -24.87 -30.14 19.43
C GLU A 36 -24.12 -29.13 18.58
N CYS A 37 -23.05 -28.57 19.13
CA CYS A 37 -22.21 -27.58 18.46
C CYS A 37 -20.75 -28.00 18.50
N ARG A 38 -20.04 -27.88 17.38
CA ARG A 38 -18.58 -28.00 17.30
C ARG A 38 -17.95 -26.60 17.36
N CYS A 39 -17.02 -26.41 18.28
CA CYS A 39 -16.29 -25.15 18.45
C CYS A 39 -15.02 -25.12 17.56
N ASP A 40 -14.61 -23.93 17.12
CA ASP A 40 -13.34 -23.73 16.39
C ASP A 40 -12.10 -24.24 17.15
N CYS A 41 -12.18 -24.36 18.49
CA CYS A 41 -11.13 -24.95 19.32
C CYS A 41 -11.16 -26.50 19.35
N GLY A 42 -11.95 -27.15 18.48
CA GLY A 42 -12.01 -28.61 18.32
C GLY A 42 -12.94 -29.36 19.28
N ARG A 43 -13.54 -28.70 20.29
CA ARG A 43 -14.46 -29.35 21.25
C ARG A 43 -15.92 -29.24 20.84
N SER A 44 -16.69 -30.27 21.17
CA SER A 44 -18.14 -30.28 21.04
C SER A 44 -18.83 -29.87 22.35
N CYS A 45 -19.96 -29.18 22.27
CA CYS A 45 -20.80 -28.85 23.42
C CYS A 45 -22.28 -28.79 23.04
N THR A 46 -23.15 -29.12 23.99
CA THR A 46 -24.60 -29.02 23.82
C THR A 46 -25.11 -27.67 24.33
N VAL A 47 -25.87 -26.95 23.52
CA VAL A 47 -26.33 -25.59 23.81
C VAL A 47 -27.83 -25.45 23.51
N PRO A 48 -28.62 -24.79 24.38
CA PRO A 48 -30.00 -24.42 24.07
C PRO A 48 -30.10 -23.49 22.85
N GLY A 49 -31.04 -23.77 21.95
CA GLY A 49 -31.22 -23.01 20.70
C GLY A 49 -31.47 -21.52 20.94
N SER A 50 -32.19 -21.18 22.01
CA SER A 50 -32.46 -19.79 22.41
C SER A 50 -31.19 -19.00 22.78
N LEU A 51 -30.17 -19.65 23.35
CA LEU A 51 -28.90 -19.00 23.71
C LEU A 51 -27.98 -18.77 22.51
N LEU A 52 -28.10 -19.60 21.47
CA LEU A 52 -27.43 -19.41 20.19
C LEU A 52 -28.06 -18.23 19.42
N GLN A 53 -29.39 -18.24 19.28
CA GLN A 53 -30.14 -17.21 18.55
C GLN A 53 -30.01 -15.82 19.19
N ASN A 54 -30.07 -15.73 20.52
CA ASN A 54 -29.92 -14.45 21.24
C ASN A 54 -28.44 -14.05 21.46
N GLY A 55 -27.49 -14.80 20.89
CA GLY A 55 -26.07 -14.48 20.94
C GLY A 55 -25.40 -14.57 22.31
N ARG A 56 -26.05 -15.16 23.32
CA ARG A 56 -25.49 -15.30 24.68
C ARG A 56 -24.42 -16.40 24.78
N ARG A 57 -24.46 -17.40 23.88
CA ARG A 57 -23.42 -18.44 23.77
C ARG A 57 -22.75 -18.37 22.39
N LYS A 58 -21.48 -17.95 22.36
CA LYS A 58 -20.66 -17.79 21.13
C LYS A 58 -19.42 -18.69 21.09
N SER A 59 -19.19 -19.53 22.11
CA SER A 59 -18.08 -20.48 22.19
C SER A 59 -18.41 -21.61 23.17
N CYS A 60 -17.67 -22.71 23.15
CA CYS A 60 -17.84 -23.79 24.11
C CYS A 60 -17.48 -23.41 25.56
N GLY A 61 -16.96 -22.20 25.80
CA GLY A 61 -16.40 -21.77 27.09
C GLY A 61 -14.92 -21.39 26.98
N CYS A 62 -14.29 -21.69 25.84
CA CYS A 62 -12.86 -21.51 25.62
C CYS A 62 -12.34 -20.07 25.65
N ILE A 63 -13.25 -19.10 25.59
CA ILE A 63 -12.91 -17.68 25.71
C ILE A 63 -12.45 -17.34 27.15
N ARG A 64 -12.89 -18.10 28.16
CA ARG A 64 -12.65 -17.78 29.59
C ARG A 64 -11.46 -18.49 30.23
N TYR A 65 -10.71 -19.34 29.53
CA TYR A 65 -9.57 -20.04 30.13
C TYR A 65 -8.49 -19.08 30.63
N SER A 66 -7.98 -19.31 31.83
CA SER A 66 -6.70 -18.75 32.30
C SER A 66 -5.53 -19.35 31.52
N ALA A 67 -4.36 -18.70 31.49
CA ALA A 67 -3.21 -19.21 30.75
C ALA A 67 -2.77 -20.62 31.20
N LYS A 68 -2.84 -20.90 32.52
CA LYS A 68 -2.61 -22.23 33.10
C LYS A 68 -3.55 -23.32 32.58
N GLU A 69 -4.83 -23.00 32.35
CA GLU A 69 -5.83 -23.95 31.83
C GLU A 69 -5.74 -24.16 30.31
N MET A 70 -4.94 -23.36 29.61
CA MET A 70 -4.75 -23.47 28.16
C MET A 70 -3.70 -24.53 27.78
N ALA A 71 -2.90 -25.03 28.72
CA ALA A 71 -1.88 -26.04 28.45
C ALA A 71 -2.47 -27.30 27.81
N GLY A 72 -1.83 -27.78 26.75
CA GLY A 72 -2.28 -28.93 25.93
C GLY A 72 -3.36 -28.61 24.89
N ILE A 73 -3.94 -27.41 24.90
CA ILE A 73 -4.98 -27.04 23.93
C ILE A 73 -4.36 -26.62 22.60
N ARG A 74 -4.95 -27.11 21.52
CA ARG A 74 -4.52 -26.84 20.15
C ARG A 74 -5.36 -25.73 19.49
N PHE A 75 -4.68 -24.77 18.87
CA PHE A 75 -5.22 -23.66 18.10
C PHE A 75 -4.60 -23.69 16.70
N GLY A 76 -5.30 -24.29 15.73
CA GLY A 76 -4.74 -24.52 14.39
C GLY A 76 -3.57 -25.51 14.43
N ARG A 77 -2.37 -25.03 14.12
CA ARG A 77 -1.11 -25.78 14.18
C ARG A 77 -0.32 -25.56 15.47
N LEU A 78 -0.83 -24.73 16.39
CA LEU A 78 -0.17 -24.37 17.64
C LEU A 78 -0.75 -25.16 18.81
N THR A 79 0.09 -25.80 19.61
CA THR A 79 -0.27 -26.46 20.86
C THR A 79 0.33 -25.68 22.02
N VAL A 80 -0.49 -25.23 22.97
CA VAL A 80 -0.01 -24.48 24.13
C VAL A 80 0.76 -25.42 25.06
N ILE A 81 1.99 -25.05 25.41
CA ILE A 81 2.87 -25.83 26.31
C ILE A 81 2.68 -25.37 27.76
N GLY A 82 2.58 -24.07 27.98
CA GLY A 82 2.48 -23.48 29.32
C GLY A 82 2.51 -21.96 29.29
N GLU A 83 2.52 -21.35 30.48
CA GLU A 83 2.67 -19.90 30.64
C GLU A 83 4.08 -19.46 30.23
N ASP A 84 4.23 -18.23 29.73
CA ASP A 84 5.54 -17.67 29.41
C ASP A 84 6.20 -17.09 30.68
N PRO A 85 7.27 -17.72 31.21
CA PRO A 85 7.93 -17.26 32.44
C PRO A 85 8.70 -15.95 32.26
N ASN A 86 9.00 -15.56 31.00
CA ASN A 86 9.80 -14.38 30.67
C ASN A 86 8.94 -13.22 30.14
N ASN A 87 7.65 -13.22 30.43
CA ASN A 87 6.73 -12.21 29.94
C ASN A 87 6.94 -10.85 30.61
N GLN A 88 7.66 -9.94 29.92
CA GLN A 88 7.90 -8.56 30.36
C GLN A 88 6.74 -7.59 30.07
N THR A 89 5.56 -8.10 29.67
CA THR A 89 4.42 -7.27 29.26
C THR A 89 3.22 -7.46 30.18
N THR A 90 2.32 -6.46 30.22
CA THR A 90 1.06 -6.53 30.98
C THR A 90 0.05 -7.54 30.44
N LEU A 91 0.28 -8.10 29.24
CA LEU A 91 -0.59 -9.09 28.61
C LEU A 91 -0.21 -10.50 29.03
N GLN A 92 -1.19 -11.32 29.41
CA GLN A 92 -0.95 -12.74 29.73
C GLN A 92 -0.56 -13.54 28.46
N LYS A 93 0.66 -14.06 28.42
CA LYS A 93 1.22 -14.83 27.30
C LYS A 93 1.45 -16.30 27.66
N VAL A 94 1.37 -17.15 26.64
CA VAL A 94 1.64 -18.59 26.72
C VAL A 94 2.64 -19.00 25.65
N ILE A 95 3.49 -19.96 25.95
CA ILE A 95 4.39 -20.57 24.98
C ILE A 95 3.62 -21.65 24.22
N CYS A 96 3.63 -21.56 22.89
CA CYS A 96 2.99 -22.53 22.01
C CYS A 96 4.03 -23.24 21.15
N ARG A 97 3.99 -24.57 21.09
CA ARG A 97 4.73 -25.37 20.11
C ARG A 97 3.90 -25.55 18.86
N CYS A 98 4.43 -25.18 17.71
CA CYS A 98 3.76 -25.43 16.45
C CYS A 98 4.11 -26.83 15.92
N ASP A 99 3.27 -27.39 15.04
CA ASP A 99 3.60 -28.60 14.26
C ASP A 99 4.94 -28.50 13.52
N CYS A 100 5.37 -27.27 13.19
CA CYS A 100 6.66 -26.95 12.57
C CYS A 100 7.87 -27.24 13.49
N GLY A 101 7.64 -27.59 14.76
CA GLY A 101 8.66 -27.77 15.80
C GLY A 101 9.07 -26.48 16.51
N GLN A 102 8.73 -25.31 15.97
CA GLN A 102 9.09 -24.01 16.55
C GLN A 102 8.16 -23.63 17.71
N GLU A 103 8.74 -23.05 18.76
CA GLU A 103 8.02 -22.51 19.90
C GLU A 103 7.88 -20.98 19.80
N LYS A 104 6.73 -20.43 20.19
CA LYS A 104 6.46 -18.99 20.12
C LYS A 104 5.67 -18.54 21.35
N SER A 105 6.10 -17.45 21.97
CA SER A 105 5.33 -16.76 23.00
C SER A 105 4.21 -15.95 22.34
N ILE A 106 2.96 -16.26 22.68
CA ILE A 106 1.76 -15.68 22.07
C ILE A 106 0.81 -15.21 23.16
N ALA A 107 0.24 -14.02 22.99
CA ALA A 107 -0.78 -13.52 23.91
C ALA A 107 -2.04 -14.41 23.86
N THR A 108 -2.55 -14.77 25.04
CA THR A 108 -3.74 -15.63 25.19
C THR A 108 -4.94 -15.09 24.40
N ARG A 109 -5.12 -13.76 24.33
CA ARG A 109 -6.19 -13.12 23.56
C ARG A 109 -6.10 -13.40 22.06
N ASP A 110 -4.89 -13.48 21.50
CA ASP A 110 -4.70 -13.64 20.06
C ASP A 110 -4.92 -15.09 19.61
N LEU A 111 -4.58 -16.07 20.47
CA LEU A 111 -4.96 -17.47 20.29
C LEU A 111 -6.48 -17.64 20.40
N LYS A 112 -7.08 -17.06 21.45
CA LYS A 112 -8.53 -17.12 21.64
C LYS A 112 -9.24 -16.55 20.43
N ASN A 113 -8.86 -15.37 19.94
CA ASN A 113 -9.55 -14.71 18.83
C ASN A 113 -9.22 -15.30 17.46
N GLY A 114 -8.38 -16.34 17.38
CA GLY A 114 -7.99 -16.96 16.11
C GLY A 114 -7.12 -16.07 15.23
N ARG A 115 -6.51 -15.03 15.80
CA ARG A 115 -5.60 -14.12 15.08
C ARG A 115 -4.27 -14.80 14.75
N VAL A 116 -3.87 -15.77 15.58
CA VAL A 116 -2.64 -16.54 15.41
C VAL A 116 -2.98 -18.02 15.50
N THR A 117 -2.76 -18.75 14.42
CA THR A 117 -3.11 -20.18 14.27
C THR A 117 -1.93 -21.04 13.81
N SER A 118 -0.76 -20.46 13.54
CA SER A 118 0.51 -21.16 13.27
C SER A 118 1.72 -20.35 13.75
N CYS A 119 2.91 -20.96 13.83
CA CYS A 119 4.18 -20.28 14.18
C CYS A 119 4.52 -19.15 13.19
N GLY A 120 3.86 -19.13 12.02
CA GLY A 120 4.24 -18.35 10.85
C GLY A 120 4.88 -19.20 9.75
N CYS A 121 5.08 -20.50 9.96
CA CYS A 121 5.68 -21.42 8.98
C CYS A 121 4.90 -21.59 7.67
N ASP A 122 3.61 -21.24 7.67
CA ASP A 122 2.78 -21.27 6.46
C ASP A 122 2.98 -20.05 5.57
N ARG A 123 3.52 -18.97 6.14
CA ARG A 123 4.16 -17.94 5.33
C ARG A 123 5.49 -18.54 4.93
N ILE A 124 5.68 -18.73 3.63
CA ILE A 124 6.95 -19.09 3.00
C ILE A 124 8.08 -18.53 3.87
N ARG A 125 8.97 -19.42 4.35
CA ARG A 125 10.19 -19.06 5.08
C ARG A 125 10.93 -18.02 4.23
N SER A 126 10.67 -16.74 4.46
CA SER A 126 11.50 -15.63 4.04
C SER A 126 12.63 -15.60 5.06
N GLY A 127 13.51 -16.59 4.95
CA GLY A 127 14.68 -16.71 5.81
C GLY A 127 15.65 -15.61 5.44
N LYS A 128 15.98 -14.78 6.44
CA LYS A 128 16.98 -13.71 6.42
C LYS A 128 16.78 -12.70 5.28
N GLU A 129 17.23 -11.47 5.48
CA GLU A 129 17.55 -10.60 4.36
C GLU A 129 18.79 -11.17 3.66
N THR A 130 18.61 -12.32 3.01
CA THR A 130 19.44 -12.67 1.88
C THR A 130 19.13 -11.63 0.82
N ASP A 131 20.19 -11.04 0.29
CA ASP A 131 20.16 -10.04 -0.76
C ASP A 131 19.08 -10.43 -1.78
N LEU A 132 18.27 -9.47 -2.27
CA LEU A 132 17.32 -9.72 -3.37
C LEU A 132 18.01 -10.52 -4.49
N TRP A 133 19.28 -10.21 -4.70
CA TRP A 133 20.19 -10.90 -5.58
C TRP A 133 20.46 -12.35 -5.18
N GLU A 134 20.73 -12.66 -3.91
CA GLU A 134 20.89 -14.04 -3.43
C GLU A 134 19.64 -14.90 -3.65
N ARG A 135 18.43 -14.34 -3.53
CA ARG A 135 17.18 -15.08 -3.81
C ARG A 135 16.95 -15.34 -5.29
N LEU A 136 17.43 -14.46 -6.15
CA LEU A 136 17.34 -14.59 -7.60
C LEU A 136 18.53 -15.35 -8.19
N PHE A 137 19.55 -15.67 -7.39
CA PHE A 137 20.78 -16.33 -7.84
C PHE A 137 20.48 -17.70 -8.45
N ASP A 138 20.99 -17.91 -9.66
CA ASP A 138 20.92 -19.17 -10.39
C ASP A 138 22.31 -19.39 -10.99
N GLU A 139 22.96 -20.49 -10.60
CA GLU A 139 24.33 -20.81 -11.00
C GLU A 139 24.49 -20.86 -12.53
N ARG A 140 23.49 -21.40 -13.23
CA ARG A 140 23.49 -21.49 -14.70
C ARG A 140 23.33 -20.10 -15.34
N LEU A 141 22.55 -19.21 -14.73
CA LEU A 141 22.42 -17.83 -15.23
C LEU A 141 23.65 -16.98 -14.89
N GLU A 142 24.36 -17.31 -13.82
CA GLU A 142 25.61 -16.66 -13.45
C GLU A 142 26.72 -16.94 -14.47
N GLU A 143 26.83 -18.16 -14.98
CA GLU A 143 27.74 -18.49 -16.08
C GLU A 143 27.47 -17.62 -17.32
N LYS A 144 26.19 -17.44 -17.68
CA LYS A 144 25.77 -16.57 -18.79
C LYS A 144 26.11 -15.11 -18.52
N ARG A 145 25.95 -14.64 -17.28
CA ARG A 145 26.34 -13.27 -16.88
C ARG A 145 27.84 -13.05 -17.03
N ILE A 146 28.67 -14.00 -16.61
CA ILE A 146 30.13 -13.93 -16.77
C ILE A 146 30.51 -13.87 -18.26
N LEU A 147 29.85 -14.64 -19.13
CA LEU A 147 30.05 -14.57 -20.57
C LEU A 147 29.63 -13.21 -21.15
N PHE A 148 28.48 -12.68 -20.71
CA PHE A 148 28.01 -11.35 -21.09
C PHE A 148 29.03 -10.25 -20.75
N GLN A 149 29.65 -10.31 -19.57
CA GLN A 149 30.71 -9.36 -19.17
C GLN A 149 31.96 -9.44 -20.05
N LYS A 150 32.21 -10.60 -20.68
CA LYS A 150 33.28 -10.80 -21.67
C LYS A 150 32.86 -10.40 -23.09
N GLY A 151 31.65 -9.90 -23.28
CA GLY A 151 31.11 -9.48 -24.57
C GLY A 151 30.49 -10.61 -25.40
N ASP A 152 30.28 -11.80 -24.82
CA ASP A 152 29.58 -12.90 -25.48
C ASP A 152 28.10 -12.94 -25.08
N PHE A 153 27.23 -12.71 -26.06
CA PHE A 153 25.78 -12.66 -25.88
C PHE A 153 25.07 -13.93 -26.39
N SER A 154 25.80 -14.86 -27.02
CA SER A 154 25.23 -16.03 -27.71
C SER A 154 24.48 -17.02 -26.78
N GLY A 155 24.83 -17.02 -25.49
CA GLY A 155 24.18 -17.84 -24.47
C GLY A 155 22.84 -17.30 -23.95
N ILE A 156 22.49 -16.06 -24.31
CA ILE A 156 21.26 -15.38 -23.85
C ILE A 156 20.15 -15.66 -24.86
N ARG A 157 19.30 -16.65 -24.56
CA ARG A 157 18.24 -17.08 -25.49
C ARG A 157 16.86 -16.64 -25.04
N THR A 158 16.60 -16.73 -23.75
CA THR A 158 15.27 -16.49 -23.17
C THR A 158 15.17 -15.16 -22.46
N LEU A 159 13.93 -14.70 -22.22
CA LEU A 159 13.68 -13.51 -21.41
C LEU A 159 14.24 -13.66 -19.99
N ALA A 160 14.13 -14.84 -19.38
CA ALA A 160 14.64 -15.09 -18.04
C ALA A 160 16.17 -14.95 -17.97
N ASP A 161 16.90 -15.46 -18.97
CA ASP A 161 18.35 -15.28 -19.08
C ASP A 161 18.71 -13.79 -19.07
N TRP A 162 18.03 -13.02 -19.91
CA TRP A 162 18.28 -11.60 -20.04
C TRP A 162 17.90 -10.81 -18.80
N VAL A 163 16.74 -11.10 -18.19
CA VAL A 163 16.28 -10.38 -16.98
C VAL A 163 17.27 -10.57 -15.83
N TYR A 164 17.85 -11.76 -15.68
CA TYR A 164 18.88 -12.00 -14.66
C TYR A 164 20.10 -11.09 -14.84
N ILE A 165 20.64 -11.04 -16.06
CA ILE A 165 21.79 -10.20 -16.41
C ILE A 165 21.43 -8.72 -16.32
N TRP A 166 20.29 -8.33 -16.88
CA TRP A 166 19.81 -6.96 -16.92
C TRP A 166 19.65 -6.37 -15.52
N LEU A 167 19.03 -7.11 -14.59
CA LEU A 167 18.85 -6.65 -13.23
C LEU A 167 20.19 -6.47 -12.48
N ARG A 168 21.22 -7.28 -12.80
CA ARG A 168 22.50 -7.30 -12.08
C ARG A 168 23.60 -6.40 -12.66
N ASP A 169 23.67 -6.25 -13.98
CA ASP A 169 24.80 -5.58 -14.66
C ASP A 169 24.37 -4.35 -15.46
N VAL A 170 23.11 -4.27 -15.90
CA VAL A 170 22.65 -3.17 -16.77
C VAL A 170 21.86 -2.13 -15.96
N LEU A 171 20.81 -2.57 -15.28
CA LEU A 171 19.91 -1.73 -14.51
C LEU A 171 20.57 -0.95 -13.36
N PRO A 172 21.51 -1.51 -12.56
CA PRO A 172 22.11 -0.79 -11.44
C PRO A 172 22.88 0.46 -11.85
N ASN A 173 23.37 0.50 -13.10
CA ASN A 173 24.10 1.64 -13.64
C ASN A 173 23.18 2.81 -14.04
N VAL A 174 21.85 2.60 -14.01
CA VAL A 174 20.87 3.56 -14.55
C VAL A 174 19.88 4.06 -13.50
N VAL A 175 19.53 3.24 -12.50
CA VAL A 175 18.47 3.56 -11.54
C VAL A 175 18.90 3.33 -10.10
N LYS A 176 18.23 4.01 -9.16
CA LYS A 176 18.44 3.82 -7.72
C LYS A 176 17.99 2.42 -7.26
N GLU A 177 18.59 1.92 -6.19
CA GLU A 177 18.31 0.62 -5.58
C GLU A 177 16.81 0.36 -5.30
N THR A 178 16.08 1.37 -4.81
CA THR A 178 14.63 1.25 -4.57
C THR A 178 13.83 0.97 -5.84
N THR A 179 14.28 1.52 -6.97
CA THR A 179 13.68 1.27 -8.29
C THR A 179 14.05 -0.12 -8.79
N MET A 180 15.29 -0.55 -8.57
CA MET A 180 15.74 -1.90 -8.92
C MET A 180 14.91 -2.96 -8.20
N ARG A 181 14.72 -2.81 -6.88
CA ARG A 181 13.91 -3.75 -6.08
C ARG A 181 12.48 -3.82 -6.58
N MET A 182 11.86 -2.67 -6.88
CA MET A 182 10.53 -2.63 -7.48
C MET A 182 10.50 -3.35 -8.85
N TYR A 183 11.51 -3.15 -9.70
CA TYR A 183 11.60 -3.79 -11.02
C TYR A 183 11.74 -5.30 -10.87
N ALA A 184 12.62 -5.78 -9.99
CA ALA A 184 12.81 -7.20 -9.70
C ALA A 184 11.54 -7.86 -9.16
N GLU A 185 10.86 -7.24 -8.19
CA GLU A 185 9.58 -7.73 -7.67
C GLU A 185 8.50 -7.78 -8.77
N THR A 186 8.43 -6.75 -9.62
CA THR A 186 7.50 -6.70 -10.74
C THR A 186 7.79 -7.79 -11.77
N MET A 187 9.07 -8.01 -12.09
CA MET A 187 9.53 -9.07 -12.99
C MET A 187 9.13 -10.44 -12.45
N GLY A 188 9.45 -10.73 -11.18
CA GLY A 188 9.15 -12.02 -10.55
C GLY A 188 7.66 -12.30 -10.44
N HIS A 189 6.86 -11.34 -9.98
CA HIS A 189 5.43 -11.56 -9.72
C HIS A 189 4.56 -11.61 -10.98
N HIS A 190 4.94 -10.88 -12.04
CA HIS A 190 4.01 -10.61 -13.15
C HIS A 190 4.56 -10.92 -14.55
N ILE A 191 5.88 -11.05 -14.73
CA ILE A 191 6.49 -11.15 -16.07
C ILE A 191 7.16 -12.51 -16.27
N LEU A 192 8.02 -12.94 -15.34
CA LEU A 192 8.85 -14.14 -15.53
C LEU A 192 8.04 -15.44 -15.57
N GLY A 193 6.94 -15.53 -14.82
CA GLY A 193 6.05 -16.70 -14.89
C GLY A 193 5.48 -16.92 -16.30
N PRO A 194 4.75 -15.93 -16.88
CA PRO A 194 4.15 -16.08 -18.21
C PRO A 194 5.14 -16.00 -19.39
N LEU A 195 6.19 -15.17 -19.28
CA LEU A 195 7.06 -14.83 -20.41
C LEU A 195 8.52 -15.28 -20.24
N GLY A 196 8.96 -15.63 -19.03
CA GLY A 196 10.39 -15.84 -18.74
C GLY A 196 11.03 -16.95 -19.56
N GLY A 197 10.32 -18.06 -19.79
CA GLY A 197 10.82 -19.19 -20.56
C GLY A 197 10.83 -19.00 -22.08
N LYS A 198 10.24 -17.91 -22.60
CA LYS A 198 10.14 -17.64 -24.03
C LYS A 198 11.48 -17.14 -24.59
N GLU A 199 11.84 -17.62 -25.77
CA GLU A 199 12.94 -17.06 -26.56
C GLU A 199 12.56 -15.69 -27.13
N PHE A 200 13.53 -14.82 -27.40
CA PHE A 200 13.27 -13.47 -27.93
C PHE A 200 12.43 -13.45 -29.21
N ALA A 201 12.60 -14.44 -30.09
CA ALA A 201 11.81 -14.60 -31.31
C ALA A 201 10.32 -14.86 -31.03
N GLU A 202 9.99 -15.43 -29.87
CA GLU A 202 8.61 -15.71 -29.46
C GLU A 202 7.95 -14.51 -28.75
N ILE A 203 8.74 -13.53 -28.29
CA ILE A 203 8.24 -12.32 -27.63
C ILE A 203 7.76 -11.35 -28.70
N THR A 204 6.58 -11.62 -29.23
CA THR A 204 5.95 -10.84 -30.30
C THR A 204 4.84 -9.94 -29.76
N GLU A 205 4.41 -8.94 -30.54
CA GLU A 205 3.32 -8.03 -30.14
C GLU A 205 2.02 -8.76 -29.76
N PRO A 206 1.56 -9.81 -30.49
CA PRO A 206 0.38 -10.57 -30.08
C PRO A 206 0.54 -11.24 -28.72
N VAL A 207 1.71 -11.83 -28.45
CA VAL A 207 2.01 -12.48 -27.15
C VAL A 207 1.98 -11.47 -26.01
N ILE A 208 2.56 -10.28 -26.21
CA ILE A 208 2.49 -9.20 -25.22
C ILE A 208 1.05 -8.72 -25.03
N GLY A 209 0.27 -8.59 -26.11
CA GLY A 209 -1.13 -8.19 -26.06
C GLY A 209 -2.00 -9.18 -25.27
N GLU A 210 -1.78 -10.49 -25.44
CA GLU A 210 -2.45 -11.53 -24.67
C GLU A 210 -2.06 -11.48 -23.19
N TRP A 211 -0.77 -11.39 -22.89
CA TRP A 211 -0.29 -11.24 -21.52
C TRP A 211 -0.85 -10.00 -20.81
N VAL A 212 -0.97 -8.87 -21.51
CA VAL A 212 -1.60 -7.65 -20.96
C VAL A 212 -3.09 -7.90 -20.63
N LYS A 213 -3.82 -8.62 -21.48
CA LYS A 213 -5.23 -9.00 -21.22
C LYS A 213 -5.33 -9.94 -20.02
N GLU A 214 -4.42 -10.89 -19.88
CA GLU A 214 -4.36 -11.77 -18.70
C GLU A 214 -4.13 -10.97 -17.43
N LEU A 215 -3.19 -10.02 -17.44
CA LEU A 215 -2.93 -9.12 -16.31
C LEU A 215 -4.15 -8.28 -15.92
N GLN A 216 -4.92 -7.80 -16.90
CA GLN A 216 -6.16 -7.04 -16.66
C GLN A 216 -7.26 -7.91 -16.03
N ASN A 217 -7.29 -9.19 -16.36
CA ASN A 217 -8.31 -10.15 -15.91
C ASN A 217 -7.91 -10.94 -14.67
N ALA A 218 -6.62 -10.91 -14.30
CA ALA A 218 -6.08 -11.63 -13.16
C ALA A 218 -6.79 -11.22 -11.86
N ALA A 219 -7.26 -12.21 -11.10
CA ALA A 219 -7.86 -12.01 -9.81
C ALA A 219 -6.79 -11.62 -8.78
N VAL A 220 -6.94 -10.45 -8.16
CA VAL A 220 -6.02 -9.95 -7.12
C VAL A 220 -6.76 -9.87 -5.79
N PRO A 221 -6.54 -10.83 -4.88
CA PRO A 221 -7.13 -10.82 -3.55
C PRO A 221 -6.77 -9.55 -2.77
N GLY A 222 -7.74 -8.99 -2.03
CA GLY A 222 -7.51 -7.81 -1.19
C GLY A 222 -7.58 -6.45 -1.91
N THR A 223 -7.89 -6.42 -3.20
CA THR A 223 -8.22 -5.18 -3.93
C THR A 223 -9.74 -4.96 -3.99
N GLN A 224 -10.20 -3.70 -4.00
CA GLN A 224 -11.65 -3.36 -4.05
C GLN A 224 -12.36 -4.00 -5.26
N THR A 225 -11.68 -4.07 -6.40
CA THR A 225 -12.23 -4.60 -7.66
C THR A 225 -11.90 -6.07 -7.88
N GLY A 226 -11.11 -6.69 -7.00
CA GLY A 226 -10.58 -8.04 -7.19
C GLY A 226 -9.68 -8.19 -8.42
N ARG A 227 -9.21 -7.08 -9.01
CA ARG A 227 -8.43 -7.05 -10.28
C ARG A 227 -7.33 -6.01 -10.20
N MET A 228 -6.30 -6.19 -11.02
CA MET A 228 -5.21 -5.22 -11.12
C MET A 228 -5.69 -3.91 -11.76
N THR A 229 -5.22 -2.77 -11.24
CA THR A 229 -5.58 -1.46 -11.81
C THR A 229 -4.86 -1.22 -13.13
N GLU A 230 -5.48 -0.49 -14.08
CA GLU A 230 -4.83 -0.12 -15.35
C GLU A 230 -3.49 0.62 -15.16
N GLY A 231 -3.37 1.40 -14.08
CA GLY A 231 -2.11 2.05 -13.72
C GLY A 231 -1.01 1.05 -13.38
N THR A 232 -1.34 0.00 -12.63
CA THR A 232 -0.41 -1.08 -12.31
C THR A 232 -0.05 -1.89 -13.55
N VAL A 233 -1.02 -2.26 -14.39
CA VAL A 233 -0.77 -2.96 -15.68
C VAL A 233 0.20 -2.15 -16.54
N ARG A 234 -0.03 -0.84 -16.67
CA ARG A 234 0.87 0.05 -17.42
C ARG A 234 2.28 0.09 -16.85
N ASN A 235 2.41 0.16 -15.52
CA ASN A 235 3.72 0.16 -14.88
C ASN A 235 4.44 -1.17 -15.12
N THR A 236 3.75 -2.31 -15.01
CA THR A 236 4.30 -3.64 -15.32
C THR A 236 4.77 -3.72 -16.77
N LEU A 237 3.95 -3.26 -17.73
CA LEU A 237 4.34 -3.19 -19.15
C LEU A 237 5.53 -2.23 -19.38
N SER A 238 5.60 -1.12 -18.64
CA SER A 238 6.73 -0.17 -18.75
C SER A 238 8.05 -0.77 -18.25
N VAL A 239 7.99 -1.60 -17.20
CA VAL A 239 9.15 -2.35 -16.69
C VAL A 239 9.65 -3.34 -17.75
N LEU A 240 8.74 -4.12 -18.34
CA LEU A 240 9.10 -5.04 -19.44
C LEU A 240 9.63 -4.29 -20.65
N SER A 241 8.95 -3.22 -21.09
CA SER A 241 9.38 -2.41 -22.22
C SER A 241 10.77 -1.81 -22.01
N GLY A 242 11.10 -1.38 -20.78
CA GLY A 242 12.44 -0.93 -20.42
C GLY A 242 13.50 -2.02 -20.54
N CYS A 243 13.20 -3.22 -20.04
CA CYS A 243 14.06 -4.40 -20.15
C CYS A 243 14.32 -4.79 -21.61
N ILE A 244 13.27 -4.84 -22.44
CA ILE A 244 13.38 -5.19 -23.86
C ILE A 244 14.15 -4.11 -24.64
N ARG A 245 13.92 -2.82 -24.33
CA ARG A 245 14.69 -1.72 -24.94
C ARG A 245 16.19 -1.88 -24.68
N ASP A 246 16.58 -2.31 -23.49
CA ASP A 246 18.00 -2.55 -23.21
C ASP A 246 18.50 -3.82 -23.92
N ALA A 247 17.70 -4.90 -24.00
CA ALA A 247 18.04 -6.08 -24.80
C ALA A 247 18.28 -5.73 -26.28
N GLN A 248 17.46 -4.84 -26.84
CA GLN A 248 17.60 -4.35 -28.21
C GLN A 248 18.95 -3.65 -28.45
N LYS A 249 19.50 -2.93 -27.46
CA LYS A 249 20.83 -2.30 -27.58
C LYS A 249 21.97 -3.31 -27.72
N TYR A 250 21.79 -4.51 -27.16
CA TYR A 250 22.74 -5.61 -27.25
C TYR A 250 22.45 -6.56 -28.43
N GLY A 251 21.49 -6.20 -29.31
CA GLY A 251 21.15 -7.00 -30.49
C GLY A 251 20.43 -8.31 -30.18
N LEU A 252 19.88 -8.48 -28.97
CA LEU A 252 19.15 -9.70 -28.59
C LEU A 252 17.77 -9.79 -29.23
N ILE A 253 17.22 -8.64 -29.64
CA ILE A 253 15.92 -8.52 -30.29
C ILE A 253 15.91 -7.28 -31.19
N ASP A 254 15.33 -7.40 -32.38
CA ASP A 254 15.37 -6.31 -33.38
C ASP A 254 14.43 -5.14 -33.06
N ARG A 255 13.26 -5.44 -32.47
CA ARG A 255 12.19 -4.48 -32.20
C ARG A 255 11.56 -4.72 -30.84
N ASN A 256 11.07 -3.65 -30.20
CA ASN A 256 10.41 -3.73 -28.91
C ASN A 256 8.90 -3.99 -29.08
N PRO A 257 8.40 -5.21 -28.77
CA PRO A 257 7.01 -5.62 -28.97
C PRO A 257 6.05 -5.00 -27.93
N CYS A 258 6.58 -4.27 -26.94
CA CYS A 258 5.76 -3.65 -25.90
C CYS A 258 5.18 -2.29 -26.33
N ILE A 259 5.66 -1.71 -27.44
CA ILE A 259 5.30 -0.35 -27.84
C ILE A 259 3.81 -0.27 -28.17
N GLU A 260 3.31 -1.09 -29.10
CA GLU A 260 1.90 -1.08 -29.53
C GLU A 260 0.93 -1.37 -28.39
N SER A 261 1.24 -2.37 -27.57
CA SER A 261 0.42 -2.74 -26.41
C SER A 261 0.28 -1.60 -25.39
N ALA A 262 1.26 -0.69 -25.29
CA ALA A 262 1.19 0.45 -24.39
C ALA A 262 0.11 1.48 -24.78
N TRP A 263 -0.25 1.56 -26.08
CA TRP A 263 -1.27 2.48 -26.58
C TRP A 263 -2.69 2.05 -26.26
N THR A 264 -2.91 0.75 -26.02
CA THR A 264 -4.22 0.20 -25.66
C THR A 264 -4.66 0.61 -24.24
N LEU A 265 -3.71 1.04 -23.40
CA LEU A 265 -3.96 1.40 -22.01
C LEU A 265 -4.30 2.89 -21.87
N LYS A 266 -5.59 3.22 -21.69
CA LYS A 266 -6.08 4.60 -21.54
C LYS A 266 -5.41 5.35 -20.38
N SER A 267 -4.73 6.46 -20.69
CA SER A 267 -4.19 7.36 -19.67
C SER A 267 -5.32 8.14 -19.01
N ARG A 268 -5.49 7.98 -17.70
CA ARG A 268 -6.46 8.77 -16.92
C ARG A 268 -6.04 10.23 -16.88
N ASN A 269 -6.90 11.11 -17.40
CA ASN A 269 -6.75 12.55 -17.24
C ASN A 269 -7.60 12.97 -16.03
N VAL A 270 -6.94 13.49 -15.01
CA VAL A 270 -7.59 13.89 -13.76
C VAL A 270 -8.63 14.95 -14.03
N GLY A 271 -8.31 15.95 -14.88
CA GLY A 271 -9.15 17.06 -15.31
C GLY A 271 -10.45 16.63 -16.01
N GLU A 272 -10.40 15.55 -16.78
CA GLU A 272 -11.57 15.02 -17.51
C GLU A 272 -12.42 14.07 -16.65
N GLU A 273 -11.81 13.32 -15.73
CA GLU A 273 -12.47 12.29 -14.93
C GLU A 273 -12.91 12.77 -13.53
N GLN A 274 -12.78 14.06 -13.22
CA GLN A 274 -13.04 14.62 -11.89
C GLN A 274 -12.31 13.88 -10.76
N GLY A 275 -11.05 13.50 -11.01
CA GLY A 275 -10.21 12.76 -10.06
C GLY A 275 -9.67 13.58 -8.88
N TRP A 276 -10.26 14.74 -8.57
CA TRP A 276 -9.86 15.67 -7.51
C TRP A 276 -11.06 16.03 -6.61
N LEU A 277 -10.81 16.72 -5.49
CA LEU A 277 -11.88 17.09 -4.56
C LEU A 277 -12.57 18.37 -5.01
N ASN A 278 -13.90 18.36 -5.04
CA ASN A 278 -14.68 19.58 -5.29
C ASN A 278 -14.79 20.46 -4.02
N GLU A 279 -15.29 21.69 -4.18
CA GLU A 279 -15.40 22.63 -3.07
C GLU A 279 -16.26 22.13 -1.90
N GLU A 280 -17.36 21.41 -2.18
CA GLU A 280 -18.24 20.88 -1.15
C GLU A 280 -17.54 19.79 -0.33
N GLN A 281 -16.80 18.90 -0.99
CA GLN A 281 -15.99 17.87 -0.35
C GLN A 281 -14.90 18.49 0.53
N ILE A 282 -14.23 19.55 0.05
CA ILE A 282 -13.20 20.25 0.81
C ILE A 282 -13.81 20.93 2.05
N LYS A 283 -14.93 21.65 1.90
CA LYS A 283 -15.64 22.30 3.01
C LYS A 283 -16.01 21.31 4.12
N LYS A 284 -16.41 20.08 3.76
CA LYS A 284 -16.71 19.01 4.73
C LYS A 284 -15.45 18.42 5.37
N LEU A 285 -14.42 18.16 4.56
CA LEU A 285 -13.25 17.40 4.97
C LEU A 285 -12.23 18.23 5.76
N GLU A 286 -12.02 19.48 5.37
CA GLU A 286 -10.95 20.33 5.90
C GLU A 286 -10.97 20.51 7.42
N PRO A 287 -12.11 20.76 8.10
CA PRO A 287 -12.13 20.86 9.56
C PRO A 287 -11.71 19.56 10.26
N LEU A 288 -12.06 18.40 9.68
CA LEU A 288 -11.62 17.12 10.21
C LEU A 288 -10.12 16.92 10.00
N LEU A 289 -9.55 17.36 8.89
CA LEU A 289 -8.10 17.24 8.68
C LEU A 289 -7.33 18.15 9.63
N ALA A 290 -7.78 19.40 9.81
CA ALA A 290 -7.16 20.38 10.69
C ALA A 290 -7.18 19.95 12.17
N SER A 291 -8.25 19.27 12.61
CA SER A 291 -8.36 18.75 13.98
C SER A 291 -7.54 17.48 14.25
N TYR A 292 -6.75 17.00 13.28
CA TYR A 292 -5.95 15.80 13.49
C TYR A 292 -4.68 16.10 14.29
N GLN A 293 -4.56 15.45 15.43
CA GLN A 293 -3.43 15.56 16.34
C GLN A 293 -2.78 14.19 16.60
N ASP A 294 -1.53 14.20 17.05
CA ASP A 294 -0.86 13.02 17.59
C ASP A 294 -1.27 12.75 19.05
N GLU A 295 -0.63 11.75 19.67
CA GLU A 295 -0.91 11.32 21.05
C GLU A 295 -0.58 12.40 22.09
N GLU A 296 0.27 13.37 21.75
CA GLU A 296 0.69 14.50 22.59
C GLU A 296 -0.06 15.79 22.26
N GLY A 297 -1.07 15.73 21.38
CA GLY A 297 -1.87 16.88 20.97
C GLY A 297 -1.19 17.80 19.95
N TYR A 298 -0.09 17.37 19.32
CA TYR A 298 0.57 18.14 18.27
C TYR A 298 -0.21 18.04 16.95
N PRO A 299 -0.43 19.15 16.21
CA PRO A 299 -1.34 19.22 15.06
C PRO A 299 -0.77 18.61 13.78
N ILE A 300 -0.58 17.29 13.74
CA ILE A 300 -0.07 16.57 12.56
C ILE A 300 -1.00 16.65 11.33
N GLY A 301 -2.26 17.03 11.52
CA GLY A 301 -3.22 17.37 10.46
C GLY A 301 -2.74 18.46 9.49
N LEU A 302 -1.84 19.33 9.95
CA LEU A 302 -1.13 20.32 9.14
C LEU A 302 -0.51 19.71 7.86
N GLY A 303 -0.07 18.46 7.91
CA GLY A 303 0.49 17.77 6.75
C GLY A 303 -0.48 17.69 5.58
N PHE A 304 -1.78 17.59 5.82
CA PHE A 304 -2.78 17.59 4.75
C PHE A 304 -3.02 18.98 4.18
N GLN A 305 -2.97 20.02 5.01
CA GLN A 305 -3.09 21.40 4.57
C GLN A 305 -1.89 21.82 3.71
N LEU A 306 -0.68 21.44 4.10
CA LEU A 306 0.53 21.63 3.27
C LEU A 306 0.35 21.00 1.88
N VAL A 307 -0.17 19.77 1.81
CA VAL A 307 -0.42 19.10 0.52
C VAL A 307 -1.52 19.81 -0.30
N LEU A 308 -2.61 20.23 0.36
CA LEU A 308 -3.78 20.85 -0.29
C LEU A 308 -3.52 22.29 -0.75
N TYR A 309 -2.69 23.04 -0.04
CA TYR A 309 -2.51 24.48 -0.22
C TYR A 309 -1.12 24.89 -0.71
N ALA A 310 -0.12 24.00 -0.62
CA ALA A 310 1.22 24.23 -1.18
C ALA A 310 1.54 23.32 -2.38
N GLY A 311 0.66 22.37 -2.74
CA GLY A 311 0.85 21.49 -3.90
C GLY A 311 1.99 20.47 -3.75
N ILE A 312 2.52 20.31 -2.53
CA ILE A 312 3.60 19.37 -2.21
C ILE A 312 3.06 17.96 -1.97
N THR A 313 3.92 16.98 -2.04
CA THR A 313 3.64 15.58 -1.67
C THR A 313 3.63 15.41 -0.16
N LEU A 314 2.93 14.38 0.33
CA LEU A 314 2.94 14.05 1.76
C LEU A 314 4.35 13.69 2.27
N SER A 315 5.20 13.08 1.44
CA SER A 315 6.60 12.77 1.79
C SER A 315 7.49 14.01 1.88
N GLU A 316 7.23 15.05 1.07
CA GLU A 316 7.88 16.36 1.20
C GLU A 316 7.39 17.07 2.46
N ALA A 317 6.07 17.08 2.71
CA ALA A 317 5.49 17.67 3.91
C ALA A 317 6.04 17.02 5.20
N ALA A 318 6.21 15.70 5.21
CA ALA A 318 6.78 14.96 6.34
C ALA A 318 8.28 15.20 6.54
N ALA A 319 8.99 15.67 5.51
CA ALA A 319 10.42 15.96 5.58
C ALA A 319 10.72 17.42 5.93
N LEU A 320 9.71 18.29 5.92
CA LEU A 320 9.85 19.73 6.15
C LEU A 320 10.27 19.99 7.60
N ARG A 321 11.34 20.76 7.80
CA ARG A 321 11.78 21.25 9.12
C ARG A 321 11.46 22.73 9.28
N TRP A 322 11.48 23.22 10.52
CA TRP A 322 11.18 24.63 10.79
C TRP A 322 12.15 25.60 10.11
N LYS A 323 13.42 25.24 9.95
CA LYS A 323 14.39 26.05 9.19
C LYS A 323 14.08 26.17 7.69
N ASP A 324 13.25 25.27 7.17
CA ASP A 324 12.86 25.27 5.76
C ASP A 324 11.66 26.23 5.50
N VAL A 325 11.09 26.82 6.55
CA VAL A 325 9.97 27.77 6.50
C VAL A 325 10.49 29.20 6.60
N ASP A 326 10.28 29.97 5.53
CA ASP A 326 10.60 31.41 5.48
C ASP A 326 9.31 32.21 5.75
N PHE A 327 9.16 32.65 7.00
CA PHE A 327 7.97 33.35 7.47
C PHE A 327 7.84 34.78 6.92
N GLU A 328 8.95 35.43 6.58
CA GLU A 328 8.96 36.79 6.04
C GLU A 328 8.74 36.76 4.54
N GLY A 329 9.40 35.85 3.84
CA GLY A 329 9.24 35.64 2.41
C GLY A 329 8.03 34.78 2.03
N GLU A 330 7.19 34.37 2.98
CA GLU A 330 6.02 33.49 2.80
C GLU A 330 6.26 32.26 1.91
N THR A 331 7.38 31.58 2.14
CA THR A 331 7.86 30.52 1.24
C THR A 331 8.35 29.28 1.98
N LEU A 332 8.31 28.14 1.30
CA LEU A 332 8.86 26.86 1.76
C LEU A 332 10.02 26.42 0.88
N SER A 333 11.11 25.98 1.51
CA SER A 333 12.29 25.42 0.84
C SER A 333 12.23 23.89 0.85
N LEU A 334 11.96 23.28 -0.31
CA LEU A 334 11.79 21.83 -0.43
C LEU A 334 13.09 21.19 -0.94
N GLN A 335 13.80 20.49 -0.06
CA GLN A 335 15.09 19.88 -0.37
C GLN A 335 15.13 18.36 -0.12
N TYR A 336 14.22 17.86 0.71
CA TYR A 336 14.19 16.48 1.18
C TYR A 336 12.78 15.87 1.04
N PHE A 337 12.73 14.54 1.04
CA PHE A 337 11.50 13.79 1.18
C PHE A 337 11.72 12.58 2.09
N VAL A 338 10.66 12.12 2.74
CA VAL A 338 10.70 10.89 3.53
C VAL A 338 10.54 9.67 2.63
N ALA A 339 11.57 8.82 2.61
CA ALA A 339 11.54 7.50 2.00
C ALA A 339 11.26 6.43 3.07
N VAL A 340 10.55 5.37 2.67
CA VAL A 340 10.29 4.21 3.55
C VAL A 340 11.23 3.10 3.14
N LYS A 341 12.11 2.70 4.06
CA LYS A 341 12.91 1.49 3.95
C LYS A 341 12.19 0.36 4.71
N ARG A 342 12.34 -0.85 4.20
CA ARG A 342 11.77 -2.06 4.82
C ARG A 342 12.95 -2.96 5.11
N GLU A 343 13.16 -3.25 6.38
CA GLU A 343 14.19 -4.16 6.86
C GLU A 343 13.48 -5.37 7.50
N GLN A 344 13.99 -6.58 7.22
CA GLN A 344 13.44 -7.79 7.82
C GLN A 344 14.20 -8.14 9.09
N ASN A 345 13.61 -7.83 10.25
CA ASN A 345 14.12 -8.27 11.55
C ASN A 345 13.44 -9.59 11.97
N GLY A 346 13.90 -10.69 11.39
CA GLY A 346 13.37 -12.03 11.69
C GLY A 346 11.96 -12.23 11.11
N ALA A 347 10.94 -12.36 11.97
CA ALA A 347 9.55 -12.61 11.56
C ALA A 347 8.71 -11.33 11.41
N ASP A 348 9.21 -10.19 11.86
CA ASP A 348 8.55 -8.89 11.76
C ASP A 348 9.25 -8.01 10.71
N GLU A 349 8.44 -7.40 9.83
CA GLU A 349 8.91 -6.35 8.92
C GLU A 349 8.97 -5.03 9.69
N GLU A 350 10.18 -4.51 9.91
CA GLU A 350 10.38 -3.20 10.49
C GLU A 350 10.47 -2.15 9.37
N ARG A 351 9.71 -1.07 9.53
CA ARG A 351 9.69 0.03 8.57
C ARG A 351 10.44 1.20 9.16
N SER A 352 11.58 1.53 8.58
CA SER A 352 12.33 2.73 8.90
C SER A 352 11.98 3.87 7.93
N TYR A 353 11.90 5.08 8.46
CA TYR A 353 11.62 6.29 7.70
C TYR A 353 12.90 7.12 7.66
N CYS A 354 13.40 7.41 6.46
CA CYS A 354 14.65 8.13 6.29
C CYS A 354 14.48 9.34 5.37
N LEU A 355 15.27 10.37 5.62
CA LEU A 355 15.34 11.53 4.74
C LEU A 355 16.24 11.23 3.55
N GLU A 356 15.72 11.46 2.35
CA GLU A 356 16.50 11.46 1.12
C GLU A 356 16.52 12.86 0.49
N LYS A 357 17.68 13.25 -0.03
CA LYS A 357 17.84 14.53 -0.73
C LYS A 357 17.22 14.44 -2.13
N MET A 358 16.52 15.51 -2.51
CA MET A 358 15.93 15.67 -3.83
C MET A 358 16.97 16.18 -4.85
N SER A 359 16.66 16.04 -6.14
CA SER A 359 17.48 16.55 -7.24
C SER A 359 16.65 17.16 -8.36
N GLY A 360 17.27 18.06 -9.15
CA GLY A 360 16.63 18.76 -10.26
C GLY A 360 15.45 19.64 -9.81
N ARG A 361 14.42 19.75 -10.66
CA ARG A 361 13.19 20.55 -10.42
C ARG A 361 12.43 20.19 -9.13
N LYS A 362 12.72 19.03 -8.54
CA LYS A 362 12.11 18.63 -7.25
C LYS A 362 12.67 19.45 -6.08
N CYS A 363 13.94 19.86 -6.14
CA CYS A 363 14.52 20.80 -5.19
C CYS A 363 14.10 22.22 -5.58
N ARG A 364 13.28 22.88 -4.77
CA ARG A 364 12.63 24.14 -5.15
C ARG A 364 12.21 24.97 -3.94
N LYS A 365 12.09 26.28 -4.14
CA LYS A 365 11.46 27.21 -3.19
C LYS A 365 10.08 27.56 -3.73
N ILE A 366 9.03 27.45 -2.91
CA ILE A 366 7.65 27.68 -3.35
C ILE A 366 6.97 28.74 -2.47
N PRO A 367 6.16 29.63 -3.05
CA PRO A 367 5.29 30.51 -2.27
C PRO A 367 4.13 29.72 -1.68
N VAL A 368 3.66 30.14 -0.51
CA VAL A 368 2.48 29.55 0.14
C VAL A 368 1.48 30.62 0.55
N PRO A 369 0.17 30.30 0.63
CA PRO A 369 -0.82 31.29 1.03
C PRO A 369 -0.55 31.86 2.43
N GLY A 370 -0.71 33.17 2.62
CA GLY A 370 -0.43 33.84 3.90
C GLY A 370 -1.18 33.27 5.10
N PHE A 371 -2.39 32.71 4.92
CA PHE A 371 -3.09 32.04 6.02
C PHE A 371 -2.35 30.79 6.53
N LEU A 372 -1.68 30.06 5.64
CA LEU A 372 -0.90 28.87 6.00
C LEU A 372 0.38 29.27 6.74
N ILE A 373 1.03 30.37 6.33
CA ILE A 373 2.17 30.94 7.04
C ILE A 373 1.79 31.40 8.45
N ARG A 374 0.67 32.10 8.60
CA ARG A 374 0.16 32.49 9.92
C ARG A 374 -0.07 31.27 10.81
N TYR A 375 -0.69 30.22 10.26
CA TYR A 375 -0.94 29.00 11.00
C TYR A 375 0.35 28.27 11.40
N LEU A 376 1.34 28.18 10.49
CA LEU A 376 2.67 27.64 10.79
C LEU A 376 3.35 28.44 11.91
N ARG A 377 3.25 29.77 11.89
CA ARG A 377 3.85 30.67 12.90
C ARG A 377 3.21 30.46 14.28
N GLU A 378 1.89 30.28 14.32
CA GLU A 378 1.15 29.97 15.55
C GLU A 378 1.60 28.64 16.16
N ILE A 379 1.72 27.59 15.34
CA ILE A 379 2.20 26.27 15.78
C ILE A 379 3.65 26.36 16.28
N GLN A 380 4.54 27.00 15.54
CA GLN A 380 5.95 27.15 15.95
C GLN A 380 6.05 27.85 17.31
N LYS A 381 5.27 28.92 17.52
CA LYS A 381 5.24 29.67 18.78
C LYS A 381 4.64 28.85 19.92
N GLN A 382 3.51 28.17 19.69
CA GLN A 382 2.80 27.41 20.71
C GLN A 382 3.61 26.21 21.21
N TYR A 383 4.31 25.52 20.30
CA TYR A 383 5.04 24.29 20.61
C TYR A 383 6.55 24.48 20.71
N LYS A 384 7.05 25.73 20.62
CA LYS A 384 8.48 26.09 20.68
C LYS A 384 9.33 25.30 19.68
N GLY A 385 8.85 25.18 18.44
CA GLY A 385 9.49 24.35 17.41
C GLY A 385 10.91 24.82 17.09
N ASN A 386 11.89 23.95 17.33
CA ASN A 386 13.30 24.25 17.04
C ASN A 386 13.57 24.18 15.52
N PRO A 387 14.54 24.95 14.99
CA PRO A 387 14.81 24.98 13.54
C PRO A 387 15.07 23.61 12.89
N GLU A 388 15.67 22.67 13.62
CA GLU A 388 15.99 21.32 13.11
C GLU A 388 14.84 20.31 13.28
N GLU A 389 13.82 20.61 14.08
CA GLU A 389 12.66 19.74 14.28
C GLU A 389 11.75 19.71 13.05
N PHE A 390 11.09 18.57 12.85
CA PHE A 390 10.12 18.43 11.79
C PHE A 390 8.87 19.27 12.05
N VAL A 391 8.33 19.88 11.00
CA VAL A 391 7.07 20.64 11.08
C VAL A 391 5.91 19.73 11.51
N LEU A 392 5.94 18.44 11.13
CA LEU A 392 4.91 17.45 11.47
C LEU A 392 5.23 16.58 12.69
N CYS A 393 6.35 16.79 13.39
CA CYS A 393 6.70 16.05 14.60
C CYS A 393 7.69 16.84 15.48
N LYS A 394 7.50 16.87 16.80
CA LYS A 394 8.41 17.51 17.77
C LYS A 394 9.73 16.74 18.00
N SER A 395 10.21 16.02 16.98
CA SER A 395 11.44 15.24 17.04
C SER A 395 12.34 15.68 15.91
N GLU A 396 13.63 15.77 16.17
CA GLU A 396 14.65 15.94 15.13
C GLU A 396 15.08 14.59 14.55
N GLN A 397 14.87 13.51 15.30
CA GLN A 397 15.40 12.19 14.99
C GLN A 397 14.55 11.45 13.95
N GLU A 398 13.22 11.53 14.07
CA GLU A 398 12.31 10.78 13.21
C GLU A 398 11.15 11.63 12.67
N PRO A 399 10.88 11.57 11.36
CA PRO A 399 9.73 12.25 10.78
C PRO A 399 8.42 11.51 11.11
N VAL A 400 7.29 12.20 10.91
CA VAL A 400 5.97 11.61 11.13
C VAL A 400 5.76 10.36 10.26
N ARG A 401 5.18 9.33 10.88
CA ARG A 401 4.82 8.08 10.21
C ARG A 401 3.74 8.29 9.14
N MET A 402 4.14 8.18 7.87
CA MET A 402 3.25 8.42 6.73
C MET A 402 2.10 7.39 6.61
N ASP A 403 2.29 6.16 7.09
CA ASP A 403 1.24 5.15 7.11
C ASP A 403 0.08 5.55 8.05
N ARG A 404 0.40 6.09 9.23
CA ARG A 404 -0.58 6.67 10.17
C ARG A 404 -1.32 7.84 9.52
N MET A 405 -0.60 8.75 8.86
CA MET A 405 -1.20 9.88 8.13
C MET A 405 -2.17 9.40 7.04
N ARG A 406 -1.77 8.44 6.21
CA ARG A 406 -2.65 7.87 5.16
C ARG A 406 -3.90 7.24 5.77
N ALA A 407 -3.75 6.46 6.83
CA ALA A 407 -4.89 5.83 7.52
C ALA A 407 -5.82 6.87 8.16
N ALA A 408 -5.27 7.96 8.72
CA ALA A 408 -6.06 9.05 9.28
C ALA A 408 -6.87 9.79 8.22
N LEU A 409 -6.27 10.06 7.04
CA LEU A 409 -6.96 10.67 5.91
C LEU A 409 -8.14 9.82 5.45
N THR A 410 -7.93 8.51 5.25
CA THR A 410 -9.01 7.59 4.85
C THR A 410 -10.14 7.56 5.88
N ARG A 411 -9.81 7.45 7.18
CA ARG A 411 -10.84 7.41 8.24
C ARG A 411 -11.66 8.70 8.29
N ARG A 412 -11.01 9.86 8.20
CA ARG A 412 -11.68 11.17 8.26
C ARG A 412 -12.50 11.46 7.01
N ALA A 413 -12.03 11.04 5.84
CA ALA A 413 -12.80 11.10 4.61
C ALA A 413 -14.08 10.26 4.69
N ASN A 414 -13.99 9.03 5.17
CA ASN A 414 -15.14 8.16 5.36
C ASN A 414 -16.16 8.76 6.34
N ALA A 415 -15.70 9.45 7.39
CA ALA A 415 -16.59 10.15 8.33
C ALA A 415 -17.38 11.30 7.67
N CYS A 416 -16.90 11.82 6.53
CA CYS A 416 -17.59 12.83 5.72
C CYS A 416 -18.45 12.23 4.60
N GLY A 417 -18.58 10.90 4.53
CA GLY A 417 -19.25 10.20 3.43
C GLY A 417 -18.47 10.20 2.12
N ILE A 418 -17.16 10.49 2.15
CA ILE A 418 -16.30 10.48 0.96
C ILE A 418 -15.56 9.14 0.90
N GLU A 419 -15.96 8.28 -0.03
CA GLU A 419 -15.54 6.88 -0.10
C GLU A 419 -14.01 6.69 -0.22
N LYS A 420 -13.34 7.60 -0.93
CA LYS A 420 -11.90 7.49 -1.18
C LYS A 420 -11.25 8.84 -1.30
N VAL A 421 -10.34 9.13 -0.37
CA VAL A 421 -9.44 10.27 -0.45
C VAL A 421 -8.02 9.79 -0.23
N THR A 422 -7.12 10.24 -1.10
CA THR A 422 -5.69 9.95 -1.00
C THR A 422 -4.90 11.26 -0.91
N PRO A 423 -3.67 11.26 -0.36
CA PRO A 423 -2.85 12.47 -0.36
C PRO A 423 -2.60 13.00 -1.77
N ARG A 424 -2.59 12.11 -2.77
CA ARG A 424 -2.48 12.50 -4.17
C ARG A 424 -3.69 13.31 -4.64
N MET A 425 -4.90 12.99 -4.19
CA MET A 425 -6.11 13.75 -4.54
C MET A 425 -6.09 15.16 -3.96
N LEU A 426 -5.57 15.34 -2.73
CA LEU A 426 -5.35 16.68 -2.15
C LEU A 426 -4.39 17.50 -3.04
N ARG A 427 -3.29 16.88 -3.47
CA ARG A 427 -2.31 17.50 -4.37
C ARG A 427 -2.87 17.77 -5.77
N ASP A 428 -3.67 16.85 -6.31
CA ASP A 428 -4.36 17.01 -7.59
C ASP A 428 -5.39 18.16 -7.51
N THR A 429 -6.01 18.37 -6.35
CA THR A 429 -6.94 19.49 -6.10
C THR A 429 -6.21 20.83 -6.16
N TYR A 430 -5.01 20.95 -5.60
CA TYR A 430 -4.16 22.13 -5.76
C TYR A 430 -3.86 22.42 -7.24
N ALA A 431 -3.46 21.37 -7.99
CA ALA A 431 -3.14 21.51 -9.41
C ALA A 431 -4.35 22.01 -10.21
N MET A 432 -5.53 21.44 -9.96
CA MET A 432 -6.75 21.83 -10.67
C MET A 432 -7.21 23.26 -10.34
N ARG A 433 -7.04 23.71 -9.09
CA ARG A 433 -7.24 25.12 -8.74
C ARG A 433 -6.31 26.03 -9.55
N ALA A 434 -5.03 25.67 -9.65
CA ALA A 434 -4.08 26.43 -10.46
C ALA A 434 -4.46 26.46 -11.96
N VAL A 435 -4.92 25.33 -12.52
CA VAL A 435 -5.44 25.26 -13.90
C VAL A 435 -6.66 26.17 -14.08
N GLN A 436 -7.58 26.18 -13.12
CA GLN A 436 -8.80 27.02 -13.16
C GLN A 436 -8.48 28.51 -13.11
N GLU A 437 -7.44 28.90 -12.37
CA GLU A 437 -6.91 30.27 -12.34
C GLU A 437 -6.02 30.62 -13.54
N GLY A 438 -5.92 29.75 -14.55
CA GLY A 438 -5.19 30.00 -15.79
C GLY A 438 -3.67 29.80 -15.71
N ALA A 439 -3.16 29.08 -14.71
CA ALA A 439 -1.74 28.78 -14.61
C ALA A 439 -1.27 27.91 -15.78
N THR A 440 -0.10 28.23 -16.32
CA THR A 440 0.50 27.46 -17.42
C THR A 440 1.01 26.10 -16.93
N SER A 441 1.16 25.15 -17.87
CA SER A 441 1.65 23.81 -17.53
C SER A 441 3.08 23.82 -16.97
N ASP A 442 3.90 24.79 -17.36
CA ASP A 442 5.27 24.92 -16.85
C ASP A 442 5.29 25.55 -15.44
N MET A 443 4.46 26.57 -15.17
CA MET A 443 4.29 27.12 -13.81
C MET A 443 3.84 26.05 -12.81
N ILE A 444 2.84 25.24 -13.17
CA ILE A 444 2.39 24.13 -12.32
C ILE A 444 3.50 23.10 -12.15
N ALA A 445 4.28 22.82 -13.21
CA ALA A 445 5.39 21.88 -13.14
C ALA A 445 6.48 22.36 -12.18
N GLU A 446 6.79 23.65 -12.19
CA GLU A 446 7.76 24.28 -11.29
C GLU A 446 7.26 24.25 -9.85
N LEU A 447 6.06 24.78 -9.57
CA LEU A 447 5.49 24.83 -8.22
C LEU A 447 5.36 23.43 -7.58
N MET A 448 4.92 22.45 -8.37
CA MET A 448 4.70 21.10 -7.86
C MET A 448 5.93 20.20 -8.00
N GLY A 449 7.03 20.63 -8.62
CA GLY A 449 8.23 19.83 -8.80
C GLY A 449 8.06 18.62 -9.73
N PHE A 450 7.29 18.78 -10.81
CA PHE A 450 7.25 17.79 -11.90
C PHE A 450 8.55 17.81 -12.69
N ALA A 451 8.98 16.65 -13.19
CA ALA A 451 10.20 16.54 -13.99
C ALA A 451 10.03 17.21 -15.37
N SER A 452 8.80 17.30 -15.87
CA SER A 452 8.47 17.91 -17.15
C SER A 452 7.03 18.45 -17.15
N SER A 453 6.81 19.59 -17.80
CA SER A 453 5.47 20.15 -18.07
C SER A 453 4.57 19.19 -18.84
N GLN A 454 5.13 18.24 -19.60
CA GLN A 454 4.35 17.20 -20.28
C GLN A 454 3.61 16.29 -19.29
N GLN A 455 4.14 16.09 -18.08
CA GLN A 455 3.44 15.33 -17.03
C GLN A 455 2.18 16.07 -16.56
N VAL A 456 2.26 17.40 -16.46
CA VAL A 456 1.12 18.27 -16.11
C VAL A 456 0.09 18.25 -17.25
N ILE A 457 0.54 18.40 -18.50
CA ILE A 457 -0.34 18.39 -19.67
C ILE A 457 -1.15 17.09 -19.74
N ARG A 458 -0.48 15.94 -19.65
CA ARG A 458 -1.14 14.63 -19.73
C ARG A 458 -2.11 14.38 -18.56
N ARG A 459 -1.84 14.96 -17.40
CA ARG A 459 -2.56 14.67 -16.16
C ARG A 459 -3.71 15.63 -15.86
N TYR A 460 -3.52 16.93 -16.07
CA TYR A 460 -4.43 17.97 -15.59
C TYR A 460 -4.98 18.84 -16.71
N MET A 461 -4.22 19.06 -17.78
CA MET A 461 -4.68 19.94 -18.85
C MET A 461 -5.77 19.22 -19.67
N PRO A 462 -6.88 19.91 -19.96
CA PRO A 462 -7.91 19.33 -20.80
C PRO A 462 -7.36 19.15 -22.22
N LYS A 463 -7.67 18.01 -22.86
CA LYS A 463 -7.09 17.68 -24.19
C LYS A 463 -7.58 18.62 -25.30
N THR A 464 -8.68 19.34 -25.10
CA THR A 464 -9.28 20.27 -26.07
C THR A 464 -10.20 21.27 -25.35
N VAL A 465 -9.85 22.57 -25.29
CA VAL A 465 -10.80 23.64 -24.89
C VAL A 465 -10.57 24.94 -25.65
N THR A 466 -10.19 24.86 -26.92
CA THR A 466 -10.39 26.02 -27.78
C THR A 466 -10.96 25.51 -29.07
N ASP A 467 -12.21 25.87 -29.35
CA ASP A 467 -12.71 25.77 -30.71
C ASP A 467 -11.66 26.46 -31.58
N LYS A 468 -11.04 25.71 -32.49
CA LYS A 468 -9.99 26.24 -33.35
C LYS A 468 -10.47 27.50 -34.07
N ARG A 469 -11.77 27.62 -34.34
CA ARG A 469 -12.39 28.82 -34.90
C ARG A 469 -12.41 29.98 -33.91
N GLU A 470 -12.74 29.75 -32.65
CA GLU A 470 -12.73 30.79 -31.61
C GLU A 470 -11.29 31.28 -31.33
N LEU A 471 -10.31 30.38 -31.36
CA LEU A 471 -8.89 30.75 -31.29
C LEU A 471 -8.49 31.65 -32.45
N ILE A 472 -8.81 31.24 -33.69
CA ILE A 472 -8.52 32.01 -34.90
C ILE A 472 -9.23 33.37 -34.86
N LYS A 473 -10.49 33.43 -34.42
CA LYS A 473 -11.22 34.70 -34.22
C LYS A 473 -10.57 35.62 -33.20
N LYS A 474 -10.06 35.08 -32.08
CA LYS A 474 -9.31 35.87 -31.07
C LYS A 474 -7.94 36.33 -31.59
N MET A 475 -7.25 35.49 -32.36
CA MET A 475 -5.93 35.80 -32.94
C MET A 475 -6.01 36.90 -33.98
N PHE A 476 -7.03 36.87 -34.82
CA PHE A 476 -7.22 37.81 -35.92
C PHE A 476 -8.44 38.71 -35.68
N LYS A 477 -8.66 39.16 -34.41
CA LYS A 477 -9.75 40.08 -33.98
C LYS A 477 -10.36 40.74 -35.21
N GLU A 478 -11.54 40.28 -35.64
CA GLU A 478 -12.12 40.62 -36.96
C GLU A 478 -11.81 42.08 -37.29
N ALA A 479 -10.90 42.27 -38.26
CA ALA A 479 -10.37 43.55 -38.68
C ALA A 479 -11.44 44.40 -39.38
#